data_AF-A0A931XZE0-F1
#
_entry.id   AF-A0A931XZE0-F1
#
_cell.length_a   1.000
_cell.length_b   1.000
_cell.length_c   1.000
_cell.angle_alpha   90.00
_cell.angle_beta   90.00
_cell.angle_gamma   90.00
#
_symmetry.space_group_name_H-M   'P 1'
#
loop_
_entity.id
_entity.type
_entity.pdbx_description
1 polymer ?
#
loop_
_entity_poly.entity_id
_entity_poly.type
_entity_poly.pdbx_seq_one_letter_code
_entity_poly.pdbx_strand_id
1 'polypeptide(L)'
;MNVKLPSGLWAILGVVTISFGSSAPAHASPSYPDVLRAELSLASAPPCAICHQDGRVGLGTVTTSFGRALIARGLHAGDEAALKAALAAMTRDRVDSDGDGVTDLDALRAGRDPNGAGGVSLTGPDLTYGCGGATVASSSSVPERVGLSAIALLWARRRRSTSRLPAPRPGRAPCD
;
A
#
# COMPACT_ATOMS: atom_id res chain seq x y z
N MET A 1 3.54 78.30 19.34
CA MET A 1 2.44 77.76 18.53
C MET A 1 2.55 76.24 18.53
N ASN A 2 1.52 75.59 19.07
CA ASN A 2 1.35 74.13 19.16
C ASN A 2 1.05 73.54 17.78
N VAL A 3 1.69 72.44 17.41
CA VAL A 3 1.10 71.49 16.46
C VAL A 3 1.24 70.09 17.02
N LYS A 4 0.09 69.51 17.36
CA LYS A 4 -0.12 68.18 17.92
C LYS A 4 -0.48 67.27 16.75
N LEU A 5 0.39 66.32 16.40
CA LEU A 5 0.14 65.36 15.32
C LEU A 5 -0.86 64.29 15.79
N PRO A 6 -1.90 63.96 14.99
CA PRO A 6 -2.87 62.94 15.35
C PRO A 6 -2.32 61.53 15.14
N SER A 7 -2.45 60.72 16.18
CA SER A 7 -2.28 59.27 16.20
C SER A 7 -3.34 58.62 15.31
N GLY A 8 -2.98 58.31 14.06
CA GLY A 8 -3.89 57.73 13.08
C GLY A 8 -3.33 56.48 12.42
N LEU A 9 -4.04 55.37 12.62
CA LEU A 9 -4.11 54.19 11.74
C LEU A 9 -2.80 53.46 11.42
N TRP A 10 -2.46 52.48 12.27
CA TRP A 10 -1.71 51.31 11.81
C TRP A 10 -2.67 50.44 10.99
N ALA A 11 -2.61 50.58 9.67
CA ALA A 11 -3.24 49.64 8.75
C ALA A 11 -2.61 48.25 8.97
N ILE A 12 -3.34 47.38 9.65
CA ILE A 12 -3.01 45.95 9.76
C ILE A 12 -3.27 45.34 8.38
N LEU A 13 -2.27 45.39 7.51
CA LEU A 13 -2.26 44.59 6.30
C LEU A 13 -2.08 43.14 6.74
N GLY A 14 -3.19 42.44 6.92
CA GLY A 14 -3.22 41.01 7.25
C GLY A 14 -2.58 40.22 6.13
N VAL A 15 -1.28 39.94 6.26
CA VAL A 15 -0.59 38.95 5.43
C VAL A 15 -1.17 37.59 5.82
N VAL A 16 -2.10 37.08 5.03
CA VAL A 16 -2.52 35.67 5.09
C VAL A 16 -1.34 34.85 4.57
N THR A 17 -0.44 34.48 5.48
CA THR A 17 0.60 33.48 5.23
C THR A 17 -0.09 32.12 5.11
N ILE A 18 -0.37 31.70 3.88
CA ILE A 18 -0.75 30.32 3.58
C ILE A 18 0.47 29.47 3.95
N SER A 19 0.43 28.90 5.15
CA SER A 19 1.42 27.95 5.63
C SER A 19 1.24 26.68 4.81
N PHE A 20 2.07 26.48 3.80
CA PHE A 20 2.22 25.19 3.14
C PHE A 20 2.77 24.23 4.20
N GLY A 21 1.88 23.42 4.78
CA GLY A 21 2.25 22.35 5.70
C GLY A 21 3.29 21.46 5.02
N SER A 22 4.45 21.31 5.64
CA SER A 22 5.47 20.38 5.19
C SER A 22 4.87 18.97 5.26
N SER A 23 4.49 18.42 4.11
CA SER A 23 4.14 17.00 4.03
C SER A 23 5.35 16.21 4.50
N ALA A 24 5.25 15.59 5.68
CA ALA A 24 6.21 14.58 6.09
C ALA A 24 6.25 13.52 4.97
N PRO A 25 7.44 13.06 4.55
CA PRO A 25 7.52 11.98 3.59
C PRO A 25 6.73 10.80 4.15
N ALA A 26 5.75 10.31 3.39
CA ALA A 26 5.12 9.05 3.71
C ALA A 26 6.24 7.99 3.65
N HIS A 27 6.72 7.56 4.82
CA HIS A 27 7.64 6.44 4.90
C HIS A 27 6.85 5.20 4.48
N ALA A 28 6.99 4.82 3.21
CA ALA A 28 6.67 3.46 2.79
C ALA A 28 7.42 2.51 3.72
N SER A 29 6.73 1.48 4.22
CA SER A 29 7.38 0.40 4.96
C SER A 29 8.62 -0.07 4.19
N PRO A 30 9.73 -0.43 4.87
CA PRO A 30 10.93 -0.87 4.18
C PRO A 30 10.61 -1.94 3.14
N SER A 31 11.01 -1.74 1.89
CA SER A 31 10.94 -2.78 0.88
C SER A 31 12.11 -3.73 1.11
N TYR A 32 11.94 -4.71 1.99
CA TYR A 32 12.95 -5.76 2.24
C TYR A 32 13.54 -6.38 0.96
N PRO A 33 12.79 -6.59 -0.14
CA PRO A 33 13.37 -6.99 -1.42
C PRO A 33 14.44 -6.03 -1.98
N ASP A 34 14.24 -4.71 -1.87
CA ASP A 34 15.22 -3.73 -2.33
C ASP A 34 16.45 -3.70 -1.44
N VAL A 35 16.27 -3.87 -0.13
CA VAL A 35 17.37 -3.98 0.82
C VAL A 35 18.21 -5.21 0.48
N LEU A 36 17.58 -6.37 0.27
CA LEU A 36 18.27 -7.60 -0.14
C LEU A 36 19.03 -7.41 -1.46
N ARG A 37 18.39 -6.77 -2.45
CA ARG A 37 19.04 -6.44 -3.74
C ARG A 37 20.27 -5.59 -3.55
N ALA A 38 20.16 -4.52 -2.76
CA ALA A 38 21.25 -3.57 -2.54
C ALA A 38 22.40 -4.20 -1.74
N GLU A 39 22.09 -4.81 -0.60
CA GLU A 39 23.09 -5.37 0.32
C GLU A 39 23.84 -6.57 -0.27
N LEU A 40 23.16 -7.40 -1.06
CA LEU A 40 23.76 -8.57 -1.69
C LEU A 40 24.20 -8.32 -3.14
N SER A 41 24.02 -7.09 -3.64
CA SER A 41 24.32 -6.72 -5.04
C SER A 41 23.67 -7.65 -6.07
N LEU A 42 22.40 -7.98 -5.85
CA LEU A 42 21.63 -8.85 -6.74
C LEU A 42 21.23 -8.13 -8.02
N ALA A 43 21.06 -8.87 -9.11
CA ALA A 43 20.61 -8.34 -10.40
C ALA A 43 19.18 -7.76 -10.32
N SER A 44 18.33 -8.35 -9.48
CA SER A 44 16.94 -7.94 -9.26
C SER A 44 16.53 -8.17 -7.81
N ALA A 45 15.44 -7.55 -7.41
CA ALA A 45 14.89 -7.72 -6.07
C ALA A 45 14.19 -9.08 -5.98
N PRO A 46 14.51 -9.91 -4.97
CA PRO A 46 13.93 -11.23 -4.85
C PRO A 46 12.43 -11.14 -4.49
N PRO A 47 11.63 -12.16 -4.84
CA PRO A 47 10.22 -12.22 -4.50
C PRO A 47 10.03 -12.36 -2.99
N CYS A 48 8.86 -11.96 -2.46
CA CYS A 48 8.53 -12.14 -1.04
C CYS A 48 8.58 -13.61 -0.60
N ALA A 49 8.42 -14.53 -1.57
CA ALA A 49 8.37 -15.96 -1.36
C ALA A 49 9.69 -16.56 -0.81
N ILE A 50 10.82 -15.86 -0.93
CA ILE A 50 12.07 -16.32 -0.31
C ILE A 50 12.02 -16.29 1.22
N CYS A 51 11.21 -15.39 1.79
CA CYS A 51 11.05 -15.21 3.23
C CYS A 51 9.70 -15.75 3.70
N HIS A 52 8.65 -15.52 2.93
CA HIS A 52 7.28 -15.85 3.27
C HIS A 52 6.77 -17.05 2.48
N GLN A 53 6.10 -17.98 3.14
CA GLN A 53 5.51 -19.12 2.43
C GLN A 53 4.51 -18.66 1.38
N ASP A 54 4.66 -19.19 0.15
CA ASP A 54 3.88 -18.84 -1.03
C ASP A 54 3.83 -17.33 -1.35
N GLY A 55 4.82 -16.56 -0.87
CA GLY A 55 4.87 -15.10 -1.03
C GLY A 55 3.82 -14.34 -0.20
N ARG A 56 3.09 -15.01 0.70
CA ARG A 56 2.04 -14.39 1.51
C ARG A 56 2.65 -13.55 2.63
N VAL A 57 2.58 -12.23 2.53
CA VAL A 57 3.09 -11.31 3.56
C VAL A 57 2.10 -11.18 4.73
N GLY A 58 2.63 -11.21 5.95
CA GLY A 58 1.82 -11.11 7.18
C GLY A 58 2.58 -11.55 8.43
N LEU A 59 1.99 -11.32 9.60
CA LEU A 59 2.52 -11.86 10.85
C LEU A 59 2.48 -13.39 10.81
N GLY A 60 3.59 -14.03 11.20
CA GLY A 60 3.69 -15.50 11.26
C GLY A 60 3.85 -16.21 9.92
N THR A 61 3.93 -15.49 8.79
CA THR A 61 4.09 -16.14 7.47
C THR A 61 5.54 -16.37 7.07
N VAL A 62 6.50 -15.90 7.87
CA VAL A 62 7.94 -16.16 7.69
C VAL A 62 8.28 -17.57 8.20
N THR A 63 7.94 -18.59 7.41
CA THR A 63 8.10 -20.01 7.77
C THR A 63 9.13 -20.74 6.89
N THR A 64 9.63 -20.08 5.86
CA THR A 64 10.74 -20.57 5.01
C THR A 64 12.01 -20.82 5.83
N SER A 65 12.94 -21.64 5.36
CA SER A 65 14.20 -21.88 6.08
C SER A 65 15.04 -20.60 6.14
N PHE A 66 15.19 -19.90 5.01
CA PHE A 66 15.88 -18.62 4.93
C PHE A 66 15.26 -17.55 5.82
N GLY A 67 13.93 -17.38 5.77
CA GLY A 67 13.22 -16.42 6.61
C GLY A 67 13.39 -16.70 8.11
N ARG A 68 13.32 -17.98 8.52
CA ARG A 68 13.58 -18.37 9.91
C ARG A 68 15.02 -18.13 10.34
N ALA A 69 15.99 -18.33 9.43
CA ALA A 69 17.39 -18.07 9.70
C ALA A 69 17.69 -16.57 9.93
N LEU A 70 16.99 -15.68 9.22
CA LEU A 70 17.06 -14.24 9.47
C LEU A 70 16.47 -13.87 10.85
N ILE A 71 15.29 -14.41 11.19
CA ILE A 71 14.66 -14.17 12.51
C ILE A 71 15.54 -14.67 13.64
N ALA A 72 16.16 -15.84 13.49
CA ALA A 72 17.10 -16.39 14.47
C ALA A 72 18.33 -15.48 14.71
N ARG A 73 18.59 -14.53 13.80
CA ARG A 73 19.67 -13.54 13.87
C ARG A 73 19.19 -12.14 14.23
N GLY A 74 17.95 -12.03 14.71
CA GLY A 74 17.40 -10.79 15.24
C GLY A 74 16.63 -9.95 14.23
N LEU A 75 16.26 -10.49 13.07
CA LEU A 75 15.34 -9.78 12.17
C LEU A 75 13.96 -9.62 12.84
N HIS A 76 13.49 -8.38 12.88
CA HIS A 76 12.13 -8.02 13.28
C HIS A 76 11.39 -7.31 12.13
N ALA A 77 10.06 -7.27 12.18
CA ALA A 77 9.26 -6.66 11.13
C ALA A 77 9.42 -5.12 11.11
N GLY A 78 9.58 -4.55 9.91
CA GLY A 78 9.72 -3.11 9.72
C GLY A 78 11.08 -2.53 10.09
N ASP A 79 12.08 -3.36 10.41
CA ASP A 79 13.42 -2.93 10.80
C ASP A 79 14.46 -3.32 9.74
N GLU A 80 14.79 -2.35 8.89
CA GLU A 80 15.83 -2.51 7.87
C GLU A 80 17.23 -2.66 8.48
N ALA A 81 17.52 -1.99 9.59
CA ALA A 81 18.83 -2.11 10.23
C ALA A 81 19.04 -3.51 10.80
N ALA A 82 17.99 -4.09 11.40
CA ALA A 82 17.99 -5.48 11.83
C ALA A 82 18.16 -6.46 10.66
N LEU A 83 17.56 -6.19 9.49
CA LEU A 83 17.78 -6.99 8.28
C LEU A 83 19.24 -6.97 7.85
N LYS A 84 19.87 -5.80 7.78
CA LYS A 84 21.29 -5.66 7.42
C LYS A 84 22.20 -6.39 8.42
N ALA A 85 21.93 -6.24 9.71
CA ALA A 85 22.67 -6.92 10.77
C ALA A 85 22.53 -8.46 10.67
N ALA A 86 21.31 -8.94 10.40
CA ALA A 86 21.06 -10.37 10.21
C ALA A 86 21.79 -10.93 8.97
N LEU A 87 21.78 -10.20 7.85
CA LEU A 87 22.53 -10.58 6.63
C LEU A 87 24.05 -10.61 6.86
N ALA A 88 24.59 -9.64 7.61
CA ALA A 88 25.99 -9.64 8.00
C ALA A 88 26.34 -10.85 8.89
N ALA A 89 25.46 -11.19 9.84
CA ALA A 89 25.61 -12.39 10.66
C ALA A 89 25.55 -13.67 9.82
N MET A 90 24.65 -13.75 8.83
CA MET A 90 24.58 -14.90 7.92
C MET A 90 25.84 -15.06 7.09
N THR A 91 26.41 -13.95 6.61
CA THR A 91 27.68 -13.95 5.88
C THR A 91 28.82 -14.49 6.75
N ARG A 92 28.93 -14.00 7.99
CA ARG A 92 29.95 -14.42 8.94
C ARG A 92 29.82 -15.91 9.31
N ASP A 93 28.60 -16.36 9.55
CA ASP A 93 28.33 -17.71 10.04
C ASP A 93 28.27 -18.76 8.91
N ARG A 94 28.40 -18.34 7.64
CA ARG A 94 28.28 -19.19 6.43
C ARG A 94 27.04 -20.08 6.47
N VAL A 95 25.90 -19.44 6.69
CA VAL A 95 24.63 -20.14 6.94
C VAL A 95 24.16 -20.87 5.70
N ASP A 96 23.81 -22.13 5.91
CA ASP A 96 23.18 -23.04 4.96
C ASP A 96 21.92 -23.54 5.66
N SER A 97 20.78 -22.89 5.39
CA SER A 97 19.54 -23.10 6.14
C SER A 97 18.73 -24.29 5.65
N ASP A 98 18.95 -24.73 4.41
CA ASP A 98 18.30 -25.89 3.82
C ASP A 98 19.19 -27.16 3.85
N GLY A 99 20.49 -27.00 4.13
CA GLY A 99 21.46 -28.07 4.30
C GLY A 99 21.97 -28.66 2.98
N ASP A 100 21.88 -27.91 1.87
CA ASP A 100 22.26 -28.39 0.54
C ASP A 100 23.76 -28.26 0.23
N GLY A 101 24.54 -27.67 1.15
CA GLY A 101 25.97 -27.46 1.06
C GLY A 101 26.38 -26.14 0.39
N VAL A 102 25.42 -25.32 -0.06
CA VAL A 102 25.62 -23.96 -0.56
C VAL A 102 25.11 -22.98 0.51
N THR A 103 25.87 -21.91 0.78
CA THR A 103 25.37 -20.92 1.75
C THR A 103 24.18 -20.15 1.16
N ASP A 104 23.22 -19.78 2.00
CA ASP A 104 21.99 -19.10 1.59
C ASP A 104 22.29 -17.84 0.74
N LEU A 105 23.30 -17.07 1.13
CA LEU A 105 23.67 -15.84 0.45
C LEU A 105 24.40 -16.08 -0.88
N ASP A 106 25.15 -17.18 -1.00
CA ASP A 106 25.77 -17.57 -2.26
C ASP A 106 24.72 -18.11 -3.24
N ALA A 107 23.72 -18.84 -2.75
CA ALA A 107 22.56 -19.25 -3.55
C ALA A 107 21.83 -18.04 -4.12
N LEU A 108 21.49 -17.04 -3.28
CA LEU A 108 20.83 -15.81 -3.72
C LEU A 108 21.65 -15.03 -4.76
N ARG A 109 22.97 -14.89 -4.54
CA ARG A 109 23.87 -14.23 -5.51
C ARG A 109 23.94 -14.98 -6.84
N ALA A 110 23.81 -16.30 -6.82
CA ALA A 110 23.74 -17.15 -8.00
C ALA A 110 22.33 -17.18 -8.65
N GLY A 111 21.35 -16.45 -8.11
CA GLY A 111 19.96 -16.45 -8.60
C GLY A 111 19.22 -17.76 -8.29
N ARG A 112 19.64 -18.49 -7.26
CA ARG A 112 19.02 -19.73 -6.76
C ARG A 112 18.23 -19.46 -5.49
N ASP A 113 17.26 -20.33 -5.21
CA ASP A 113 16.49 -20.25 -3.97
C ASP A 113 17.28 -20.84 -2.79
N PRO A 114 17.45 -20.10 -1.67
CA PRO A 114 18.08 -20.59 -0.43
C PRO A 114 17.19 -21.51 0.45
N ASN A 115 16.02 -21.93 -0.04
CA ASN A 115 15.07 -22.77 0.71
C ASN A 115 15.03 -24.24 0.24
N GLY A 116 15.95 -24.67 -0.62
CA GLY A 116 16.09 -26.04 -1.09
C GLY A 116 15.00 -26.51 -2.05
N ALA A 117 14.88 -27.84 -2.22
CA ALA A 117 13.85 -28.46 -3.05
C ALA A 117 12.44 -28.20 -2.47
N GLY A 118 11.81 -27.13 -2.95
CA GLY A 118 10.58 -26.55 -2.39
C GLY A 118 10.55 -25.01 -2.49
N GLY A 119 11.69 -24.39 -2.81
CA GLY A 119 11.82 -22.98 -3.10
C GLY A 119 11.17 -22.51 -4.42
N VAL A 120 10.86 -21.23 -4.49
CA VAL A 120 10.47 -20.51 -5.71
C VAL A 120 11.67 -20.28 -6.63
N SER A 121 11.52 -20.58 -7.91
CA SER A 121 12.54 -20.22 -8.91
C SER A 121 12.60 -18.70 -9.07
N LEU A 122 13.74 -18.08 -8.71
CA LEU A 122 13.95 -16.63 -8.76
C LEU A 122 13.99 -16.04 -10.17
N THR A 123 13.95 -16.88 -11.21
CA THR A 123 14.03 -16.52 -12.63
C THR A 123 12.75 -16.83 -13.42
N GLY A 124 11.66 -17.23 -12.76
CA GLY A 124 10.39 -17.59 -13.41
C GLY A 124 9.46 -16.41 -13.73
N PRO A 125 8.64 -16.49 -14.82
CA PRO A 125 7.72 -15.44 -15.24
C PRO A 125 6.50 -15.21 -14.32
N ASP A 126 6.30 -16.04 -13.30
CA ASP A 126 5.18 -15.93 -12.33
C ASP A 126 5.47 -15.01 -11.14
N LEU A 127 6.70 -14.49 -10.99
CA LEU A 127 7.07 -13.69 -9.82
C LEU A 127 6.70 -12.21 -10.00
N THR A 128 5.43 -11.90 -9.73
CA THR A 128 4.93 -10.52 -9.66
C THR A 128 5.60 -9.78 -8.49
N TYR A 129 6.35 -8.73 -8.84
CA TYR A 129 7.00 -7.83 -7.88
C TYR A 129 5.95 -7.04 -7.09
N GLY A 130 5.98 -7.15 -5.76
CA GLY A 130 5.09 -6.41 -4.87
C GLY A 130 4.97 -7.07 -3.51
N CYS A 131 5.88 -6.80 -2.58
CA CYS A 131 5.64 -7.05 -1.16
C CYS A 131 4.76 -5.93 -0.62
N GLY A 132 3.48 -5.97 -0.97
CA GLY A 132 2.49 -4.99 -0.53
C GLY A 132 1.15 -5.67 -0.45
N GLY A 133 0.56 -5.67 0.75
CA GLY A 133 -0.83 -5.98 0.98
C GLY A 133 -1.73 -5.04 0.18
N ALA A 134 -1.93 -5.36 -1.09
CA ALA A 134 -3.17 -5.12 -1.76
C ALA A 134 -3.77 -6.50 -1.93
N THR A 135 -4.97 -6.72 -1.40
CA THR A 135 -5.91 -7.53 -2.15
C THR A 135 -5.88 -6.99 -3.57
N VAL A 136 -5.20 -7.67 -4.48
CA VAL A 136 -5.51 -7.54 -5.90
C VAL A 136 -6.98 -7.93 -5.95
N ALA A 137 -7.85 -6.91 -5.95
CA ALA A 137 -9.18 -7.11 -6.49
C ALA A 137 -8.88 -7.67 -7.87
N SER A 138 -9.11 -8.96 -8.05
CA SER A 138 -8.96 -9.62 -9.34
C SER A 138 -9.71 -8.73 -10.32
N SER A 139 -8.97 -7.98 -11.13
CA SER A 139 -9.50 -7.37 -12.33
C SER A 139 -9.79 -8.53 -13.24
N SER A 140 -10.93 -9.18 -12.96
CA SER A 140 -11.64 -10.00 -13.91
C SER A 140 -11.78 -9.08 -15.11
N SER A 141 -11.08 -9.43 -16.19
CA SER A 141 -11.21 -8.76 -17.48
C SER A 141 -12.63 -9.01 -17.98
N VAL A 142 -13.58 -8.28 -17.43
CA VAL A 142 -14.91 -8.14 -17.99
C VAL A 142 -14.77 -7.06 -19.07
N PRO A 143 -15.13 -7.33 -20.34
CA PRO A 143 -15.00 -6.34 -21.39
C PRO A 143 -15.86 -5.11 -21.07
N GLU A 144 -15.20 -4.00 -20.77
CA GLU A 144 -15.82 -2.73 -20.44
C GLU A 144 -16.35 -2.05 -21.70
N ARG A 145 -17.58 -2.40 -22.07
CA ARG A 145 -18.49 -1.49 -22.78
C ARG A 145 -19.90 -1.76 -22.26
N VAL A 146 -20.36 -0.89 -21.36
CA VAL A 146 -21.74 -0.44 -21.11
C VAL A 146 -21.80 0.01 -19.64
N GLY A 147 -22.12 1.28 -19.38
CA GLY A 147 -22.46 1.67 -18.01
C GLY A 147 -22.51 3.14 -17.61
N LEU A 148 -22.28 4.12 -18.49
CA LEU A 148 -22.50 5.54 -18.15
C LEU A 148 -23.95 5.96 -18.43
N SER A 149 -24.93 5.43 -17.70
CA SER A 149 -26.32 5.95 -17.76
C SER A 149 -27.24 5.47 -16.64
N ALA A 150 -26.93 5.75 -15.37
CA ALA A 150 -27.90 5.49 -14.28
C ALA A 150 -28.16 6.68 -13.33
N ILE A 151 -27.37 7.77 -13.40
CA ILE A 151 -27.53 8.89 -12.45
C ILE A 151 -28.52 9.95 -12.98
N ALA A 152 -28.78 10.02 -14.29
CA ALA A 152 -29.69 11.01 -14.88
C ALA A 152 -31.19 10.68 -14.71
N LEU A 153 -31.57 9.40 -14.56
CA LEU A 153 -32.98 8.98 -14.49
C LEU A 153 -33.63 9.23 -13.12
N LEU A 154 -32.84 9.34 -12.04
CA LEU A 154 -33.36 9.62 -10.69
C LEU A 154 -33.76 11.09 -10.49
N TRP A 155 -33.15 12.03 -11.22
CA TRP A 155 -33.52 13.45 -11.17
C TRP A 155 -34.73 13.81 -12.05
N ALA A 156 -34.96 13.08 -13.15
CA ALA A 156 -36.10 13.30 -14.04
C ALA A 156 -37.44 12.79 -13.46
N ARG A 157 -37.39 11.89 -12.47
CA ARG A 157 -38.60 11.32 -11.84
C ARG A 157 -39.12 12.18 -10.68
N ARG A 158 -38.24 12.92 -10.00
CA ARG A 158 -38.61 13.79 -8.86
C ARG A 158 -39.34 15.08 -9.27
N ARG A 159 -39.14 15.57 -10.50
CA ARG A 159 -39.78 16.82 -10.99
C ARG A 159 -41.22 16.66 -11.48
N ARG A 160 -41.72 15.43 -11.64
CA ARG A 160 -43.08 15.17 -12.18
C ARG A 160 -44.17 15.00 -11.12
N SER A 161 -43.81 14.98 -9.84
CA SER A 161 -44.76 14.73 -8.75
C SER A 161 -45.40 15.99 -8.16
N THR A 162 -45.01 17.20 -8.59
CA THR A 162 -45.49 18.46 -7.98
C THR A 162 -46.57 19.19 -8.78
N SER A 163 -47.09 18.61 -9.86
CA SER A 163 -48.04 19.29 -10.75
C SER A 163 -49.32 18.50 -10.97
N ARG A 164 -50.06 18.15 -9.90
CA ARG A 164 -51.50 17.83 -9.98
C ARG A 164 -52.22 18.34 -8.75
N LEU A 165 -52.75 19.56 -8.85
CA LEU A 165 -53.88 20.01 -8.03
C LEU A 165 -55.13 19.18 -8.41
N PRO A 166 -55.84 18.58 -7.45
CA PRO A 166 -57.19 18.09 -7.68
C PRO A 166 -58.23 19.20 -7.50
N ALA A 167 -59.19 19.23 -8.42
CA ALA A 167 -60.35 20.13 -8.47
C ALA A 167 -61.32 19.97 -7.28
N PRO A 168 -62.16 20.99 -6.99
CA PRO A 168 -63.17 20.91 -5.94
C PRO A 168 -64.31 19.96 -6.32
N ARG A 169 -64.74 19.11 -5.37
CA ARG A 169 -65.94 18.26 -5.48
C ARG A 169 -67.19 19.05 -5.10
N PRO A 170 -68.27 19.02 -5.89
CA PRO A 170 -69.58 19.54 -5.48
C PRO A 170 -70.27 18.58 -4.50
N GLY A 171 -71.08 19.19 -3.64
CA GLY A 171 -71.65 18.62 -2.42
C GLY A 171 -72.69 17.52 -2.61
N ARG A 172 -72.90 16.78 -1.52
CA ARG A 172 -73.99 15.82 -1.34
C ARG A 172 -74.76 16.23 -0.08
N ALA A 173 -76.01 16.62 -0.26
CA ALA A 173 -76.98 16.78 0.83
C ALA A 173 -77.49 15.39 1.30
N PRO A 174 -78.02 15.27 2.53
CA PRO A 174 -78.36 14.00 3.17
C PRO A 174 -79.87 13.67 3.17
N CYS A 175 -80.18 12.45 3.66
CA CYS A 175 -81.50 11.87 4.03
C CYS A 175 -82.34 11.33 2.86
N ASP A 176 -83.03 10.20 2.93
CA ASP A 176 -83.45 9.24 3.98
C ASP A 176 -83.43 7.81 3.40
#